data_AF-A0A2P9HQT8-F1
#
_entry.id   AF-A0A2P9HQT8-F1
#
_cell.length_a   1.000
_cell.length_b   1.000
_cell.length_c   1.000
_cell.angle_alpha   90.00
_cell.angle_beta   90.00
_cell.angle_gamma   90.00
#
_symmetry.space_group_name_H-M   'P 1'
#
loop_
_entity.id
_entity.type
_entity.pdbx_description
1 polymer ?
#
loop_
_entity_poly.entity_id
_entity_poly.type
_entity_poly.pdbx_seq_one_letter_code
_entity_poly.pdbx_strand_id
1 'polypeptide(L)' 'MIDIDGIMRRMEWLVDKVIADRWFEAHVLPQLHVLIWGNKRGV' A
#
# COMPACT_ATOMS: atom_id res chain seq x y z
N MET A 1 14.31 -0.61 11.11
CA MET A 1 13.37 0.50 10.82
C MET A 1 12.62 0.12 9.56
N ILE A 2 11.32 0.39 9.48
CA ILE A 2 10.54 0.06 8.28
C ILE A 2 10.67 1.21 7.30
N ASP A 3 10.90 0.88 6.04
CA ASP A 3 10.96 1.82 4.93
C ASP A 3 9.54 2.20 4.51
N ILE A 4 8.97 3.19 5.19
CA ILE A 4 7.62 3.70 4.90
C ILE A 4 7.59 4.36 3.51
N ASP A 5 8.62 5.12 3.15
CA ASP A 5 8.69 5.81 1.86
C ASP A 5 8.68 4.82 0.70
N GLY A 6 9.44 3.73 0.81
CA GLY A 6 9.43 2.66 -0.18
C GLY A 6 8.10 1.88 -0.24
N ILE A 7 7.36 1.79 0.87
CA ILE A 7 6.00 1.20 0.85
C ILE A 7 5.03 2.14 0.14
N MET A 8 5.06 3.44 0.45
CA MET A 8 4.20 4.44 -0.18
C MET A 8 4.46 4.53 -1.69
N ARG A 9 5.72 4.49 -2.12
CA ARG A 9 6.08 4.46 -3.55
C ARG A 9 5.57 3.21 -4.28
N ARG A 10 5.52 2.05 -3.61
CA ARG A 10 4.92 0.83 -4.18
C ARG A 10 3.40 0.94 -4.26
N MET A 11 2.76 1.59 -3.28
CA MET A 11 1.33 1.88 -3.31
C MET A 11 0.97 2.80 -4.47
N GLU A 12 1.71 3.89 -4.67
CA GLU A 12 1.54 4.79 -5.81
C GLU A 12 1.67 4.04 -7.14
N TRP A 13 2.73 3.23 -7.31
CA TRP A 13 2.91 2.41 -8.50
C TRP A 13 1.74 1.45 -8.77
N LEU A 14 1.18 0.83 -7.72
CA LEU A 14 0.06 -0.08 -7.86
C LEU A 14 -1.22 0.66 -8.27
N VAL A 15 -1.47 1.84 -7.69
CA VAL A 15 -2.59 2.71 -8.06
C VAL A 15 -2.48 3.13 -9.53
N ASP A 16 -1.31 3.61 -9.95
CA ASP A 16 -1.07 4.03 -11.34
C ASP A 16 -1.32 2.88 -12.32
N LYS A 17 -0.87 1.67 -11.99
CA LYS A 17 -1.10 0.48 -12.81
C LYS A 17 -2.58 0.14 -12.95
N VAL A 18 -3.32 0.15 -11.83
CA VAL A 18 -4.76 -0.14 -11.80
C VAL A 18 -5.56 0.88 -12.62
N ILE A 19 -5.18 2.16 -12.55
CA ILE A 19 -5.77 3.23 -13.36
C ILE A 19 -5.47 3.00 -14.84
N ALA A 20 -4.22 2.69 -15.19
CA ALA A 20 -3.80 2.43 -16.57
C ALA A 20 -4.55 1.24 -17.19
N ASP A 21 -4.79 0.19 -16.41
CA ASP A 21 -5.52 -1.01 -16.81
C ASP A 21 -7.06 -0.82 -16.77
N ARG A 22 -7.55 0.38 -16.39
CA ARG A 22 -8.97 0.76 -16.32
C ARG A 22 -9.80 -0.09 -15.37
N TRP A 23 -9.20 -0.57 -14.28
CA TRP A 23 -9.88 -1.36 -13.27
C TRP A 23 -10.57 -0.45 -12.25
N PHE A 24 -11.67 0.20 -12.67
CA PHE A 24 -12.35 1.21 -11.84
C PHE A 24 -13.17 0.64 -10.68
N GLU A 25 -13.57 -0.63 -10.76
CA GLU A 25 -14.29 -1.33 -9.68
C GLU A 25 -13.35 -1.86 -8.59
N ALA A 26 -12.04 -1.84 -8.82
CA ALA A 26 -11.06 -2.36 -7.88
C ALA A 26 -10.73 -1.34 -6.79
N HIS A 27 -10.71 -1.79 -5.53
CA HIS A 27 -10.23 -0.99 -4.41
C HIS A 27 -8.79 -1.37 -4.05
N VAL A 28 -7.86 -0.44 -4.26
CA VAL A 28 -6.45 -0.60 -3.88
C VAL A 28 -6.26 -0.10 -2.46
N LEU A 29 -6.01 -1.01 -1.51
CA LEU A 29 -5.92 -0.69 -0.08
C LEU A 29 -4.50 -0.93 0.46
N PRO A 30 -3.96 -0.04 1.29
CA PRO A 30 -2.70 -0.28 1.99
C PRO A 30 -2.91 -1.24 3.17
N GLN A 31 -1.81 -1.83 3.64
CA GLN A 31 -1.83 -2.57 4.89
C GLN A 31 -1.74 -1.61 6.08
N LEU A 32 -2.90 -1.23 6.61
CA LEU A 32 -3.00 -0.28 7.73
C LEU A 32 -2.18 -0.72 8.96
N HIS A 33 -2.09 -2.03 9.21
CA HIS A 33 -1.30 -2.60 10.30
C HIS A 33 0.15 -2.13 10.28
N VAL A 34 0.80 -2.19 9.11
CA VAL A 34 2.19 -1.79 8.95
C VAL A 34 2.35 -0.28 9.04
N LEU A 35 1.36 0.49 8.59
CA LEU A 35 1.38 1.95 8.72
C LEU A 35 1.28 2.40 10.19
N ILE A 36 0.50 1.70 11.02
CA ILE A 36 0.29 2.09 12.43
C ILE A 36 1.35 1.46 13.36
N TRP A 37 1.62 0.17 13.20
CA TRP A 37 2.46 -0.60 14.14
C TRP A 37 3.72 -1.17 13.52
N GLY A 38 3.94 -0.96 12.23
CA GLY A 38 5.04 -1.59 11.53
C GLY A 38 4.94 -3.12 11.52
N ASN A 39 6.07 -3.80 11.69
CA ASN A 39 6.19 -5.25 11.69
C ASN A 39 5.98 -5.83 13.10
N LYS A 40 5.37 -5.07 14.01
CA LYS A 40 5.06 -5.53 15.36
C LYS A 40 4.02 -6.64 15.28
N ARG A 41 4.29 -7.74 16.00
CA ARG A 41 3.42 -8.93 16.06
C ARG A 41 2.51 -8.84 17.28
N GLY A 42 1.27 -9.33 17.15
CA GLY A 42 0.32 -9.45 18.26
C GLY A 42 -0.32 -8.13 18.71
N VAL A 43 -0.59 -7.23 17.77
CA VAL A 43 -1.38 -6.00 17.97
C VAL A 43 -2.73 -6.12 17.27
#